data_AF-R5LT82-F1
#
_entry.id   AF-R5LT82-F1
#
_cell.length_a   1.000
_cell.length_b   1.000
_cell.length_c   1.000
_cell.angle_alpha   90.00
_cell.angle_beta   90.00
_cell.angle_gamma   90.00
#
_symmetry.space_group_name_H-M   'P 1'
#
loop_
_entity.id
_entity.type
_entity.pdbx_description
1 polymer ?
#
loop_
_entity_poly.entity_id
_entity_poly.type
_entity_poly.pdbx_seq_one_letter_code
_entity_poly.pdbx_strand_id
1 'polypeptide(L)'
;MEAYGMHVFQIPGAVPAYQIYVRPMSLTRFLTNKGIQNAQHKEDLSNITQKSSADTAKCDNIAPTIDKVGIKVWIDGESVDVLMKQQIKEYYKETEYGIAYYITVSEPKKTTTLPYKIFKIELTDLENGDRGEAIYYLENTNYIEHK
;
A
#
# COMPACT_ATOMS: atom_id res chain seq x y z
N MET A 1 -1.37 -1.68 11.22
CA MET A 1 -1.54 -0.95 9.95
C MET A 1 -2.72 -1.56 9.23
N GLU A 2 -3.48 -0.76 8.52
CA GLU A 2 -4.49 -1.18 7.57
C GLU A 2 -3.92 -1.00 6.16
N ALA A 3 -4.14 -1.99 5.29
CA ALA A 3 -3.93 -1.87 3.86
C ALA A 3 -5.30 -1.94 3.21
N TYR A 4 -5.79 -0.83 2.67
CA TYR A 4 -7.14 -0.72 2.12
C TYR A 4 -7.13 -0.01 0.76
N GLY A 5 -8.28 0.03 0.10
CA GLY A 5 -8.38 0.61 -1.25
C GLY A 5 -7.46 -0.07 -2.26
N MET A 6 -7.14 -1.36 -2.05
CA MET A 6 -6.26 -2.09 -2.94
C MET A 6 -6.92 -2.29 -4.31
N HIS A 7 -6.22 -1.93 -5.37
CA HIS A 7 -6.61 -2.21 -6.74
C HIS A 7 -5.43 -2.78 -7.50
N VAL A 8 -5.66 -3.89 -8.19
CA VAL A 8 -4.63 -4.60 -8.95
C VAL A 8 -5.02 -4.64 -10.40
N PHE A 9 -4.07 -4.36 -11.29
CA PHE A 9 -4.26 -4.43 -12.72
C PHE A 9 -2.96 -4.80 -13.44
N GLN A 10 -3.07 -5.17 -14.71
CA GLN A 10 -1.95 -5.45 -15.59
C GLN A 10 -1.96 -4.43 -16.75
N ILE A 11 -0.79 -3.94 -17.14
CA ILE A 11 -0.65 -3.06 -18.31
C ILE A 11 -0.43 -3.96 -19.54
N PRO A 12 -1.34 -3.97 -20.54
CA PRO A 12 -1.18 -4.80 -21.74
C PRO A 12 0.02 -4.36 -22.60
N GLY A 13 0.70 -5.32 -23.22
CA GLY A 13 1.73 -5.08 -24.24
C GLY A 13 3.14 -4.77 -23.75
N ALA A 14 3.38 -4.66 -22.45
CA ALA A 14 4.71 -4.53 -21.85
C ALA A 14 5.18 -5.85 -21.21
N VAL A 15 6.40 -5.86 -20.64
CA VAL A 15 6.93 -6.99 -19.86
C VAL A 15 5.90 -7.44 -18.82
N PRO A 16 5.63 -8.74 -18.68
CA PRO A 16 4.64 -9.26 -17.73
C PRO A 16 4.93 -8.81 -16.28
N ALA A 17 4.13 -7.86 -15.78
CA ALA A 17 4.19 -7.37 -14.42
C ALA A 17 2.80 -6.89 -13.98
N TYR A 18 2.51 -7.02 -12.69
CA TYR A 18 1.28 -6.48 -12.09
C TYR A 18 1.54 -5.16 -11.40
N GLN A 19 0.52 -4.31 -11.40
CA GLN A 19 0.50 -3.02 -10.74
C GLN A 19 -0.49 -3.07 -9.59
N ILE A 20 -0.07 -2.62 -8.41
CA ILE A 20 -0.87 -2.60 -7.20
C ILE A 20 -0.91 -1.17 -6.69
N TYR A 21 -2.11 -0.59 -6.68
CA TYR A 21 -2.40 0.62 -5.92
C TYR A 21 -2.93 0.21 -4.55
N VAL A 22 -2.46 0.83 -3.46
CA VAL A 22 -2.94 0.55 -2.10
C VAL A 22 -2.81 1.76 -1.19
N ARG A 23 -3.78 1.94 -0.28
CA ARG A 23 -3.75 2.96 0.78
C ARG A 23 -3.30 2.33 2.11
N PRO A 24 -2.10 2.67 2.61
CA PRO A 24 -1.68 2.35 3.96
C PRO A 24 -2.32 3.28 5.00
N MET A 25 -2.62 2.76 6.20
CA MET A 25 -2.92 3.58 7.38
C MET A 25 -2.40 2.92 8.67
N SER A 26 -1.46 3.57 9.34
CA SER A 26 -0.95 3.19 10.66
C SER A 26 -1.85 3.75 11.75
N LEU A 27 -2.31 2.86 12.62
CA LEU A 27 -3.11 3.25 13.79
C LEU A 27 -2.24 4.04 14.77
N THR A 28 -1.00 3.61 14.98
CA THR A 28 -0.05 4.30 15.86
C THR A 28 0.18 5.74 15.38
N ARG A 29 0.41 5.97 14.08
CA ARG A 29 0.50 7.33 13.52
C ARG A 29 -0.78 8.12 13.68
N PHE A 30 -1.94 7.52 13.39
CA PHE A 30 -3.23 8.19 13.53
C PHE A 30 -3.45 8.70 14.97
N LEU A 31 -3.19 7.85 15.97
CA LEU A 31 -3.36 8.21 17.38
C LEU A 31 -2.35 9.27 17.83
N THR A 32 -1.08 9.14 17.43
CA THR A 32 -0.05 10.17 17.67
C THR A 32 -0.45 11.51 17.07
N ASN A 33 -0.94 11.54 15.82
CA ASN A 33 -1.39 12.76 15.16
C ASN A 33 -2.61 13.39 15.84
N LYS A 34 -3.43 12.59 16.56
CA LYS A 34 -4.57 13.05 17.36
C LYS A 34 -4.18 13.44 18.79
N GLY A 35 -2.92 13.32 19.18
CA GLY A 35 -2.46 13.57 20.56
C GLY A 35 -3.01 12.55 21.56
N ILE A 36 -3.49 11.39 21.08
CA ILE A 36 -4.01 10.32 21.93
C ILE A 36 -2.81 9.48 22.36
N GLN A 37 -2.36 9.67 23.61
CA GLN A 37 -1.31 8.86 24.19
C GLN A 37 -1.88 7.52 24.70
N ASN A 38 -1.16 6.43 24.42
CA ASN A 38 -1.44 5.03 24.80
C ASN A 38 -2.44 4.24 23.94
N ALA A 39 -2.04 3.83 22.73
CA ALA A 39 -2.48 2.52 22.23
C ALA A 39 -1.29 1.75 21.62
N GLN A 40 -0.67 0.95 22.47
CA GLN A 40 0.18 -0.21 22.16
C GLN A 40 1.38 -0.03 21.18
N HIS A 41 2.47 0.55 21.67
CA HIS A 41 3.83 -0.03 21.68
C HIS A 41 4.71 0.96 22.48
N LYS A 42 5.50 0.47 23.44
CA LYS A 42 6.28 1.28 24.39
C LYS A 42 7.57 1.79 23.74
N GLU A 43 7.45 2.74 22.82
CA GLU A 43 8.57 3.62 22.49
C GLU A 43 8.16 5.08 22.72
N ASP A 44 9.02 5.80 23.42
CA ASP A 44 8.85 7.21 23.74
C ASP A 44 9.08 8.05 22.47
N LEU A 45 7.99 8.45 21.83
CA LEU A 45 7.98 9.27 20.61
C LEU A 45 7.87 10.77 20.90
N SER A 46 8.07 11.21 22.15
CA SER A 46 7.88 12.61 22.58
C SER A 46 8.77 13.64 21.86
N ASN A 47 9.79 13.20 21.12
CA ASN A 47 10.78 14.09 20.50
C ASN A 47 10.57 14.37 18.99
N ILE A 48 9.50 13.88 18.35
CA ILE A 48 9.24 14.19 16.94
C ILE A 48 8.25 15.34 16.83
N THR A 49 8.77 16.58 16.85
CA THR A 49 7.96 17.76 16.56
C THR A 49 7.79 17.90 15.06
N GLN A 50 6.65 17.46 14.52
CA GLN A 50 6.28 17.72 13.14
C GLN A 50 5.87 19.20 13.00
N LYS A 51 6.81 20.07 12.63
CA LYS A 51 6.51 21.46 12.28
C LYS A 51 5.75 21.49 10.95
N SER A 52 4.57 22.12 10.94
CA SER A 52 3.89 22.47 9.69
C SER A 52 4.58 23.69 9.06
N SER A 53 4.94 23.58 7.79
CA SER A 53 5.45 24.68 6.98
C SER A 53 4.40 25.04 5.91
N ALA A 54 3.67 26.13 6.16
CA ALA A 54 2.89 27.02 5.27
C ALA A 54 2.10 26.52 4.02
N ASP A 55 0.88 27.08 3.90
CA ASP A 55 -0.01 27.44 2.75
C ASP A 55 -0.27 26.48 1.57
N THR A 56 0.28 25.26 1.60
CA THR A 56 0.00 24.18 0.62
C THR A 56 -0.73 23.01 1.27
N ALA A 57 -1.32 22.12 0.46
CA ALA A 57 -2.14 21.01 0.94
C ALA A 57 -1.41 20.16 2.00
N LYS A 58 -2.10 19.87 3.11
CA LYS A 58 -1.54 19.17 4.27
C LYS A 58 -1.68 17.66 4.13
N CYS A 59 -0.58 16.94 4.39
CA CYS A 59 -0.60 15.49 4.52
C CYS A 59 -1.27 15.07 5.84
N ASP A 60 -2.17 14.08 5.80
CA ASP A 60 -2.72 13.46 7.02
C ASP A 60 -1.66 12.72 7.87
N ASN A 61 -0.53 12.37 7.24
CA ASN A 61 0.64 11.70 7.80
C ASN A 61 0.29 10.43 8.60
N ILE A 62 -0.71 9.68 8.15
CA ILE A 62 -1.14 8.44 8.80
C ILE A 62 -0.47 7.19 8.21
N ALA A 63 0.42 7.34 7.24
CA ALA A 63 1.17 6.25 6.64
C ALA A 63 2.68 6.51 6.70
N PRO A 64 3.51 5.46 6.76
CA PRO A 64 4.95 5.62 6.58
C PRO A 64 5.27 6.16 5.18
N THR A 65 6.41 6.83 5.06
CA THR A 65 6.97 7.14 3.74
C THR A 65 7.41 5.85 3.03
N ILE A 66 7.50 5.86 1.71
CA ILE A 66 7.79 4.65 0.90
C ILE A 66 9.10 3.93 1.27
N ASP A 67 10.09 4.65 1.79
CA ASP A 67 11.37 4.09 2.24
C ASP A 67 11.30 3.44 3.63
N LYS A 68 10.24 3.73 4.38
CA LYS A 68 10.02 3.28 5.76
C LYS A 68 8.88 2.27 5.87
N VAL A 69 8.43 1.73 4.74
CA VAL A 69 7.48 0.62 4.69
C VAL A 69 8.16 -0.65 4.19
N GLY A 70 7.98 -1.72 4.94
CA GLY A 70 8.23 -3.09 4.47
C GLY A 70 7.05 -3.56 3.64
N ILE A 71 7.31 -4.03 2.42
CA ILE A 71 6.29 -4.50 1.48
C ILE A 71 6.60 -5.95 1.12
N LYS A 72 5.63 -6.84 1.27
CA LYS A 72 5.69 -8.20 0.74
C LYS A 72 4.42 -8.50 -0.04
N VAL A 73 4.57 -9.18 -1.17
CA VAL A 73 3.45 -9.50 -2.06
C VAL A 73 3.48 -10.98 -2.40
N TRP A 74 2.30 -11.59 -2.38
CA TRP A 74 2.08 -12.95 -2.86
C TRP A 74 0.99 -12.97 -3.93
N ILE A 75 1.17 -13.80 -4.95
CA ILE A 75 0.17 -14.08 -5.98
C ILE A 75 -0.09 -15.59 -5.95
N ASP A 76 -1.34 -15.98 -5.71
CA ASP A 76 -1.76 -17.39 -5.57
C ASP A 76 -0.91 -18.16 -4.53
N GLY A 77 -0.49 -17.46 -3.46
CA GLY A 77 0.36 -18.00 -2.39
C GLY A 77 1.86 -18.07 -2.73
N GLU A 78 2.29 -17.71 -3.93
CA GLU A 78 3.70 -17.58 -4.31
C GLU A 78 4.21 -16.17 -4.00
N SER A 79 5.33 -16.04 -3.29
CA SER A 79 5.99 -14.75 -3.08
C SER A 79 6.55 -14.22 -4.39
N VAL A 80 6.27 -12.96 -4.70
CA VAL A 80 6.77 -12.30 -5.92
C VAL A 80 7.66 -11.11 -5.58
N ASP A 81 8.52 -10.74 -6.52
CA ASP A 81 9.47 -9.65 -6.32
C ASP A 81 8.77 -8.29 -6.48
N VAL A 82 9.06 -7.37 -5.55
CA VAL A 82 8.69 -5.96 -5.71
C VAL A 82 9.73 -5.30 -6.61
N LEU A 83 9.35 -5.02 -7.85
CA LEU A 83 10.21 -4.45 -8.88
C LEU A 83 10.35 -2.94 -8.74
N MET A 84 9.27 -2.27 -8.36
CA MET A 84 9.25 -0.83 -8.13
C MET A 84 8.22 -0.50 -7.06
N LYS A 85 8.51 0.54 -6.27
CA LYS A 85 7.57 1.12 -5.31
C LYS A 85 7.63 2.63 -5.41
N GLN A 86 6.48 3.27 -5.50
CA GLN A 86 6.34 4.72 -5.62
C GLN A 86 5.31 5.23 -4.60
N GLN A 87 5.63 6.37 -3.99
CA GLN A 87 4.69 7.11 -3.17
C GLN A 87 3.82 8.01 -4.04
N ILE A 88 2.51 7.93 -3.86
CA ILE A 88 1.52 8.82 -4.46
C ILE A 88 1.01 9.79 -3.39
N LYS A 89 0.88 11.07 -3.77
CA LYS A 89 0.07 12.04 -3.04
C LYS A 89 -1.37 11.94 -3.53
N GLU A 90 -2.24 11.36 -2.73
CA GLU A 90 -3.66 11.26 -3.06
C GLU A 90 -4.44 12.39 -2.40
N TYR A 91 -4.94 13.32 -3.21
CA TYR A 91 -5.74 14.43 -2.71
C TYR A 91 -7.17 13.97 -2.43
N TYR A 92 -7.65 14.20 -1.21
CA TYR A 92 -9.06 14.05 -0.84
C TYR A 92 -9.81 15.38 -0.97
N LYS A 93 -9.07 16.49 -0.84
CA LYS A 93 -9.51 17.88 -1.03
C LYS A 93 -8.36 18.68 -1.61
N GLU A 94 -8.63 19.89 -2.09
CA GLU A 94 -7.61 20.82 -2.59
C GLU A 94 -6.48 21.08 -1.57
N THR A 95 -6.83 21.10 -0.28
CA THR A 95 -5.91 21.42 0.82
C THR A 95 -5.48 20.21 1.66
N GLU A 96 -5.90 18.99 1.32
CA GLU A 96 -5.64 17.80 2.12
C GLU A 96 -5.35 16.58 1.23
N TYR A 97 -4.24 15.89 1.53
CA TYR A 97 -3.87 14.65 0.85
C TYR A 97 -3.41 13.58 1.83
N GLY A 98 -3.51 12.32 1.42
CA GLY A 98 -2.90 11.18 2.10
C GLY A 98 -1.82 10.54 1.24
N ILE A 99 -1.12 9.57 1.82
CA ILE A 99 -0.13 8.77 1.11
C ILE A 99 -0.78 7.47 0.63
N ALA A 100 -0.69 7.23 -0.68
CA ALA A 100 -0.96 5.93 -1.28
C ALA A 100 0.34 5.37 -1.89
N TYR A 101 0.37 4.07 -2.15
CA TYR A 101 1.48 3.42 -2.82
C TYR A 101 1.06 2.88 -4.17
N TYR A 102 1.97 2.99 -5.13
CA TYR A 102 1.91 2.31 -6.41
C TYR A 102 3.10 1.38 -6.54
N ILE A 103 2.81 0.10 -6.69
CA ILE A 103 3.79 -0.98 -6.55
C ILE A 103 3.74 -1.84 -7.80
N THR A 104 4.89 -2.01 -8.44
CA THR A 104 5.06 -2.96 -9.54
C THR A 104 5.65 -4.26 -8.99
N VAL A 105 5.03 -5.39 -9.32
CA VAL A 105 5.51 -6.72 -8.92
C VAL A 105 5.70 -7.64 -10.12
N SER A 106 6.62 -8.61 -9.99
CA SER A 106 6.83 -9.64 -10.99
C SER A 106 5.62 -10.58 -11.11
N GLU A 107 5.54 -11.33 -12.20
CA GLU A 107 4.60 -12.44 -12.30
C GLU A 107 4.98 -13.61 -11.37
N PRO A 108 4.00 -14.39 -10.90
CA PRO A 108 4.28 -15.67 -10.26
C PRO A 108 4.79 -16.66 -11.30
N LYS A 109 5.66 -17.59 -10.89
CA LYS A 109 6.11 -18.68 -11.76
C LYS A 109 5.03 -19.75 -11.89
N LYS A 110 4.23 -19.96 -10.84
CA LYS A 110 3.13 -20.90 -10.83
C LYS A 110 1.92 -20.33 -11.55
N THR A 111 1.36 -21.15 -12.44
CA THR A 111 0.08 -20.89 -13.07
C THR A 111 -1.06 -21.53 -12.27
N THR A 112 -2.20 -20.87 -12.22
CA THR A 112 -3.44 -21.39 -11.60
C THR A 112 -4.46 -21.69 -12.68
N THR A 113 -5.34 -22.68 -12.44
CA THR A 113 -6.50 -22.98 -13.29
C THR A 113 -7.75 -22.20 -12.86
N LEU A 114 -7.68 -21.46 -11.74
CA LEU A 114 -8.77 -20.63 -11.27
C LEU A 114 -9.06 -19.51 -12.28
N PRO A 115 -10.32 -19.06 -12.40
CA PRO A 115 -10.71 -17.96 -13.28
C PRO A 115 -10.25 -16.58 -12.76
N TYR A 116 -9.46 -16.54 -11.69
CA TYR A 116 -8.92 -15.35 -11.07
C TYR A 116 -7.56 -15.67 -10.41
N LYS A 117 -6.82 -14.61 -10.09
CA LYS A 117 -5.60 -14.62 -9.29
C LYS A 117 -5.84 -13.95 -7.95
N ILE A 118 -5.28 -14.51 -6.88
CA ILE A 118 -5.38 -13.96 -5.52
C ILE A 118 -4.10 -13.20 -5.19
N PHE A 119 -4.21 -11.90 -5.00
CA PHE A 119 -3.12 -11.03 -4.57
C PHE A 119 -3.24 -10.81 -3.07
N LYS A 120 -2.17 -11.08 -2.33
CA LYS A 120 -2.02 -10.68 -0.93
C LYS A 120 -0.87 -9.71 -0.82
N ILE A 121 -1.09 -8.58 -0.15
CA ILE A 121 -0.02 -7.65 0.24
C ILE A 121 0.06 -7.59 1.76
N GLU A 122 1.27 -7.56 2.29
CA GLU A 122 1.57 -7.25 3.69
C GLU A 122 2.40 -5.96 3.71
N LEU A 123 1.94 -4.99 4.50
CA LEU A 123 2.61 -3.72 4.75
C LEU A 123 3.04 -3.66 6.22
N THR A 124 4.28 -3.26 6.46
CA THR A 124 4.84 -3.05 7.81
C THR A 124 5.41 -1.66 7.92
N ASP A 125 4.95 -0.87 8.89
CA ASP A 125 5.62 0.38 9.28
C ASP A 125 6.93 0.02 9.98
N LEU A 126 8.07 0.36 9.37
CA LEU A 126 9.37 0.02 9.93
C LEU A 126 9.76 0.92 11.11
N GLU A 127 9.05 2.05 11.32
CA GLU A 127 9.35 2.96 12.41
C GLU A 127 8.65 2.58 13.72
N ASN A 128 7.47 1.95 13.67
CA ASN A 128 6.70 1.62 14.87
C ASN A 128 6.22 0.15 14.92
N GLY A 129 6.43 -0.63 13.85
CA GLY A 129 6.10 -2.04 13.80
C GLY A 129 4.64 -2.35 13.43
N ASP A 130 3.79 -1.35 13.18
CA ASP A 130 2.40 -1.56 12.74
C ASP A 130 2.36 -2.43 11.47
N ARG A 131 1.63 -3.55 11.50
CA ARG A 131 1.45 -4.44 10.34
C ARG A 131 0.02 -4.50 9.86
N GLY A 132 -0.16 -4.67 8.55
CA GLY A 132 -1.45 -4.76 7.89
C GLY A 132 -1.38 -5.63 6.65
N GLU A 133 -2.51 -6.22 6.28
CA GLU A 133 -2.63 -7.00 5.06
C GLU A 133 -3.89 -6.65 4.28
N ALA A 134 -3.84 -6.84 2.97
CA ALA A 134 -4.99 -6.78 2.08
C ALA A 134 -4.99 -7.96 1.11
N ILE A 135 -6.18 -8.36 0.69
CA ILE A 135 -6.39 -9.43 -0.30
C ILE A 135 -7.24 -8.87 -1.45
N TYR A 136 -6.86 -9.16 -2.69
CA TYR A 136 -7.57 -8.75 -3.90
C TYR A 136 -7.68 -9.92 -4.87
N TYR A 137 -8.84 -10.08 -5.49
CA TYR A 137 -9.12 -11.11 -6.49
C TYR A 137 -9.18 -10.43 -7.86
N LEU A 138 -8.20 -10.73 -8.72
CA LEU A 138 -8.17 -10.22 -10.08
C LEU A 138 -8.70 -11.29 -11.02
N GLU A 139 -9.86 -11.05 -11.64
CA GLU A 139 -10.42 -11.94 -12.66
C GLU A 139 -9.51 -12.00 -13.89
N ASN A 140 -9.36 -13.19 -14.46
CA ASN A 140 -8.66 -13.36 -15.73
C ASN A 140 -9.50 -12.71 -16.84
N THR A 141 -8.91 -11.80 -17.61
CA THR A 141 -9.57 -11.24 -18.80
C THR A 141 -9.61 -12.29 -19.90
N ASN A 142 -10.77 -12.92 -20.07
CA ASN A 142 -11.07 -13.71 -21.26
C ASN A 142 -11.58 -12.75 -22.35
N TYR A 143 -10.74 -12.45 -23.34
CA TYR A 143 -11.22 -11.76 -24.53
C TYR A 143 -12.21 -12.69 -25.26
N ILE A 144 -13.48 -12.29 -25.31
CA ILE A 144 -14.43 -12.92 -26.22
C ILE A 144 -14.05 -12.44 -27.62
N GLU A 145 -13.33 -13.27 -28.37
CA GLU A 145 -13.20 -13.06 -29.82
C GLU A 145 -14.59 -13.26 -30.43
N HIS A 146 -15.29 -12.17 -30.71
CA HIS A 146 -16.45 -12.21 -31.60
C HIS A 146 -15.95 -12.63 -32.99
N LYS A 147 -16.21 -13.90 -33.35
CA LYS A 147 -16.04 -14.43 -34.71
C LYS A 147 -17.13 -13.91 -35.64
#